data_AF-A0A819IR69-F1
#
_entry.id   AF-A0A819IR69-F1
#
_cell.length_a   1.000
_cell.length_b   1.000
_cell.length_c   1.000
_cell.angle_alpha   90.00
_cell.angle_beta   90.00
_cell.angle_gamma   90.00
#
_symmetry.space_group_name_H-M   'P 1'
#
loop_
_entity.id
_entity.type
_entity.pdbx_description
1 polymer ?
#
loop_
_entity_poly.entity_id
_entity_poly.type
_entity_poly.pdbx_seq_one_letter_code
_entity_poly.pdbx_strand_id
1 'polypeptide(L)'
;MQQTNKTNIKESKLPKLPKNAQYIHHENKCFDYGTAGWFFSVFTTGNPYKNEILSKDNKKIDIRKYKYFIFMNSSTRGPYFPPYYLSLVALYESRLGKKYYWYSIFTERISETVKLVGPVISCEISPHIQGNMVITDFTGFSVAMKPKGKHGVFDCHTTLTEAVLYGEIGIATRVLEAGYMIDSLMTKHQKLNFSATQNRNCNFKSNPLLNKGADGISLDPYEIAFIKFNYKRPNDGITPDRASVYQKWVKELKNNTAKY
;
A
#
# COMPACT_ATOMS: atom_id res chain seq x y z
N MET A 1 -3.82 -10.29 -11.77
CA MET A 1 -4.47 -9.86 -13.02
C MET A 1 -5.92 -10.27 -12.97
N GLN A 2 -6.79 -9.28 -12.90
CA GLN A 2 -8.21 -9.47 -12.78
C GLN A 2 -8.78 -9.98 -14.10
N GLN A 3 -9.52 -11.09 -14.08
CA GLN A 3 -10.34 -11.46 -15.23
C GLN A 3 -11.57 -10.54 -15.30
N THR A 4 -11.84 -9.99 -16.48
CA THR A 4 -13.11 -9.35 -16.80
C THR A 4 -13.90 -10.35 -17.64
N ASN A 5 -15.13 -10.69 -17.23
CA ASN A 5 -16.01 -11.64 -17.94
C ASN A 5 -15.36 -13.02 -18.23
N LYS A 6 -14.57 -13.55 -17.29
CA LYS A 6 -13.83 -14.83 -17.42
C LYS A 6 -12.81 -14.88 -18.58
N THR A 7 -12.54 -13.74 -19.21
CA THR A 7 -11.50 -13.64 -20.24
C THR A 7 -10.17 -13.22 -19.63
N ASN A 8 -9.12 -14.00 -19.92
CA ASN A 8 -7.76 -13.64 -19.58
C ASN A 8 -7.25 -12.55 -20.52
N ILE A 9 -6.66 -11.50 -19.95
CA ILE A 9 -5.84 -10.55 -20.72
C ILE A 9 -4.62 -11.33 -21.23
N LYS A 10 -4.35 -11.27 -22.54
CA LYS A 10 -3.16 -11.91 -23.12
C LYS A 10 -1.89 -11.29 -22.52
N GLU A 11 -1.01 -12.10 -21.93
CA GLU A 11 0.24 -11.62 -21.33
C GLU A 11 1.13 -10.86 -22.32
N SER A 12 1.03 -11.17 -23.63
CA SER A 12 1.74 -10.42 -24.68
C SER A 12 1.35 -8.95 -24.78
N LYS A 13 0.20 -8.54 -24.20
CA LYS A 13 -0.25 -7.14 -24.13
C LYS A 13 0.23 -6.42 -22.86
N LEU A 14 0.93 -7.12 -21.97
CA LEU A 14 1.41 -6.57 -20.71
C LEU A 14 2.90 -6.22 -20.80
N PRO A 15 3.39 -5.35 -19.90
CA PRO A 15 4.83 -5.14 -19.74
C PRO A 15 5.60 -6.45 -19.53
N LYS A 16 6.80 -6.55 -20.09
CA LYS A 16 7.69 -7.67 -19.77
C LYS A 16 8.12 -7.57 -18.31
N LEU A 17 7.90 -8.63 -17.54
CA LEU A 17 8.31 -8.69 -16.14
C LEU A 17 9.78 -9.14 -16.00
N PRO A 18 10.50 -8.66 -14.98
CA PRO A 18 11.79 -9.22 -14.60
C PRO A 18 11.64 -10.65 -14.05
N LYS A 19 12.75 -11.39 -13.96
CA LYS A 19 12.77 -12.81 -13.52
C LYS A 19 12.15 -13.07 -12.14
N ASN A 20 12.09 -12.05 -11.29
CA ASN A 20 11.56 -12.12 -9.93
C ASN A 20 10.11 -11.60 -9.81
N ALA A 21 9.40 -11.43 -10.93
CA ALA A 21 8.00 -11.01 -10.96
C ALA A 21 7.19 -11.94 -11.88
N GLN A 22 5.91 -12.11 -11.54
CA GLN A 22 5.00 -13.00 -12.25
C GLN A 22 3.61 -12.38 -12.37
N TYR A 23 2.95 -12.63 -13.50
CA TYR A 23 1.52 -12.39 -13.64
C TYR A 23 0.76 -13.60 -13.10
N ILE A 24 -0.28 -13.31 -12.31
CA ILE A 24 -1.18 -14.34 -11.79
C ILE A 24 -2.59 -13.91 -12.15
N HIS A 25 -3.35 -14.80 -12.78
CA HIS A 25 -4.73 -14.55 -13.16
C HIS A 25 -5.68 -14.98 -12.04
N HIS A 26 -6.66 -14.15 -11.73
CA HIS A 26 -7.66 -14.38 -10.68
C HIS A 26 -9.00 -13.79 -11.11
N GLU A 27 -10.10 -14.51 -10.82
CA GLU A 27 -11.46 -13.99 -10.98
C GLU A 27 -11.74 -12.93 -9.92
N ASN A 28 -12.38 -11.81 -10.27
CA ASN A 28 -12.64 -10.73 -9.31
C ASN A 28 -13.78 -11.04 -8.32
N LYS A 29 -13.59 -12.04 -7.44
CA LYS A 29 -14.60 -12.44 -6.46
C LYS A 29 -14.44 -11.73 -5.12
N CYS A 30 -13.20 -11.47 -4.71
CA CYS A 30 -12.88 -10.87 -3.42
C CYS A 30 -12.20 -9.52 -3.63
N PHE A 31 -12.67 -8.47 -2.97
CA PHE A 31 -12.09 -7.12 -3.08
C PHE A 31 -10.76 -7.00 -2.32
N ASP A 32 -9.83 -6.22 -2.88
CA ASP A 32 -8.58 -5.75 -2.26
C ASP A 32 -7.82 -6.83 -1.46
N TYR A 33 -7.80 -6.72 -0.13
CA TYR A 33 -7.10 -7.64 0.77
C TYR A 33 -7.62 -9.08 0.71
N GLY A 34 -8.88 -9.29 0.30
CA GLY A 34 -9.41 -10.63 0.07
C GLY A 34 -8.76 -11.32 -1.14
N THR A 35 -8.42 -10.57 -2.20
CA THR A 35 -7.61 -11.12 -3.32
C THR A 35 -6.22 -11.52 -2.82
N ALA A 36 -5.61 -10.71 -1.95
CA ALA A 36 -4.32 -11.07 -1.35
C ALA A 36 -4.42 -12.33 -0.47
N GLY A 37 -5.50 -12.47 0.30
CA GLY A 37 -5.80 -13.67 1.08
C GLY A 37 -5.96 -14.93 0.25
N TRP A 38 -6.66 -14.83 -0.88
CA TRP A 38 -6.71 -15.91 -1.88
C TRP A 38 -5.29 -16.29 -2.34
N PHE A 39 -4.48 -15.30 -2.73
CA PHE A 39 -3.10 -15.55 -3.16
C PHE A 39 -2.30 -16.29 -2.06
N PHE A 40 -2.40 -15.85 -0.81
CA PHE A 40 -1.72 -16.50 0.30
C PHE A 40 -2.19 -17.95 0.52
N SER A 41 -3.49 -18.21 0.39
CA SER A 41 -4.04 -19.56 0.57
C SER A 41 -3.58 -20.55 -0.50
N VAL A 42 -3.40 -20.09 -1.74
CA VAL A 42 -3.09 -20.95 -2.88
C VAL A 42 -1.59 -21.08 -3.09
N PHE A 43 -0.85 -19.97 -3.09
CA PHE A 43 0.52 -19.93 -3.61
C PHE A 43 1.59 -19.84 -2.54
N THR A 44 1.23 -19.72 -1.25
CA THR A 44 2.21 -19.47 -0.20
C THR A 44 2.18 -20.51 0.91
N THR A 45 3.32 -20.60 1.61
CA THR A 45 3.48 -21.31 2.87
C THR A 45 4.07 -20.40 3.93
N GLY A 46 4.00 -20.81 5.19
CA GLY A 46 4.62 -20.10 6.32
C GLY A 46 3.65 -19.16 7.06
N ASN A 47 2.34 -19.33 6.87
CA ASN A 47 1.34 -18.63 7.69
C ASN A 47 1.37 -19.20 9.13
N PRO A 48 1.66 -18.38 10.16
CA PRO A 48 1.82 -18.86 11.54
C PRO A 48 0.52 -19.36 12.18
N TYR A 49 -0.64 -19.15 11.55
CA TYR A 49 -1.95 -19.57 12.07
C TYR A 49 -2.62 -20.67 11.24
N LYS A 50 -1.92 -21.26 10.26
CA LYS A 50 -2.42 -22.38 9.48
C LYS A 50 -1.51 -23.59 9.67
N ASN A 51 -2.13 -24.74 9.95
CA ASN A 51 -1.44 -26.02 9.90
C ASN A 51 -1.31 -26.43 8.43
N GLU A 52 -0.20 -26.05 7.81
CA GLU A 52 0.07 -26.38 6.42
C GLU A 52 0.73 -27.76 6.31
N ILE A 53 0.04 -28.70 5.67
CA ILE A 53 0.66 -29.95 5.25
C ILE A 53 1.49 -29.64 4.00
N LEU A 54 2.82 -29.64 4.14
CA LEU A 54 3.76 -29.44 3.04
C LEU A 54 3.69 -30.65 2.09
N SER A 55 2.85 -30.58 1.06
CA SER A 55 2.93 -31.50 -0.07
C SER A 55 4.25 -31.29 -0.79
N LYS A 56 5.07 -32.33 -0.94
CA LYS A 56 6.41 -32.27 -1.58
C LYS A 56 6.39 -31.72 -3.03
N ASP A 57 5.23 -31.71 -3.68
CA ASP A 57 5.11 -31.38 -5.12
C ASP A 57 4.68 -29.94 -5.44
N ASN A 58 4.37 -29.11 -4.43
CA ASN A 58 3.93 -27.73 -4.69
C ASN A 58 5.05 -26.73 -4.37
N LYS A 59 5.63 -26.12 -5.42
CA LYS A 59 6.56 -24.96 -5.33
C LYS A 59 5.86 -23.71 -4.79
N LYS A 60 5.38 -23.75 -3.55
CA LYS A 60 4.79 -22.61 -2.85
C LYS A 60 5.88 -21.64 -2.39
N ILE A 61 5.51 -20.36 -2.32
CA ILE A 61 6.37 -19.28 -1.86
C ILE A 61 6.36 -19.25 -0.33
N ASP A 62 7.51 -19.46 0.30
CA ASP A 62 7.65 -19.32 1.75
C ASP A 62 7.69 -17.84 2.13
N ILE A 63 6.61 -17.33 2.71
CA ILE A 63 6.50 -15.91 3.09
C ILE A 63 7.50 -15.51 4.16
N ARG A 64 8.01 -16.44 4.97
CA ARG A 64 8.96 -16.13 6.06
C ARG A 64 10.31 -15.65 5.55
N LYS A 65 10.61 -15.88 4.26
CA LYS A 65 11.83 -15.39 3.59
C LYS A 65 11.77 -13.91 3.23
N TYR A 66 10.59 -13.28 3.33
CA TYR A 66 10.38 -11.89 2.95
C TYR A 66 10.37 -10.99 4.18
N LYS A 67 11.20 -9.94 4.13
CA LYS A 67 11.28 -8.97 5.22
C LYS A 67 10.10 -8.01 5.23
N TYR A 68 9.62 -7.61 4.05
CA TYR A 68 8.56 -6.62 3.88
C TYR A 68 7.48 -7.13 2.92
N PHE A 69 6.25 -6.75 3.19
CA PHE A 69 5.07 -7.05 2.40
C PHE A 69 4.45 -5.72 1.96
N ILE A 70 4.25 -5.56 0.65
CA ILE A 70 3.66 -4.36 0.06
C ILE A 70 2.37 -4.77 -0.65
N PHE A 71 1.25 -4.23 -0.18
CA PHE A 71 -0.05 -4.35 -0.81
C PHE A 71 -0.35 -3.05 -1.54
N MET A 72 -0.68 -3.12 -2.82
CA MET A 72 -0.91 -1.93 -3.65
C MET A 72 -2.04 -2.19 -4.64
N ASN A 73 -3.01 -1.29 -4.66
CA ASN A 73 -4.11 -1.34 -5.61
C ASN A 73 -3.68 -0.83 -7.00
N SER A 74 -4.26 -1.39 -8.06
CA SER A 74 -4.14 -0.93 -9.45
C SER A 74 -4.54 0.54 -9.71
N SER A 75 -5.36 1.14 -8.84
CA SER A 75 -5.70 2.57 -8.87
C SER A 75 -4.57 3.46 -8.36
N THR A 76 -3.51 2.91 -7.78
CA THR A 76 -2.41 3.72 -7.24
C THR A 76 -1.50 4.23 -8.36
N ARG A 77 -1.02 5.47 -8.23
CA ARG A 77 -0.05 6.09 -9.13
C ARG A 77 1.12 6.64 -8.33
N GLY A 78 2.32 6.56 -8.90
CA GLY A 78 3.56 6.99 -8.27
C GLY A 78 4.72 6.04 -8.63
N PRO A 79 5.88 6.18 -7.97
CA PRO A 79 6.17 7.22 -6.98
C PRO A 79 6.31 8.61 -7.61
N TYR A 80 5.82 9.63 -6.92
CA TYR A 80 6.07 11.04 -7.20
C TYR A 80 7.12 11.54 -6.22
N PHE A 81 8.28 11.89 -6.73
CA PHE A 81 9.36 12.48 -5.94
C PHE A 81 9.70 13.87 -6.46
N PRO A 82 9.94 14.84 -5.57
CA PRO A 82 10.40 16.15 -6.01
C PRO A 82 11.76 16.02 -6.69
N PRO A 83 12.11 16.86 -7.69
CA PRO A 83 13.34 16.68 -8.47
C PRO A 83 14.62 16.59 -7.64
N TYR A 84 14.72 17.35 -6.55
CA TYR A 84 15.89 17.34 -5.66
C TYR A 84 16.05 16.02 -4.89
N TYR A 85 15.00 15.21 -4.74
CA TYR A 85 15.06 13.93 -4.05
C TYR A 85 15.98 12.94 -4.76
N LEU A 86 16.00 12.95 -6.09
CA LEU A 86 16.87 12.05 -6.88
C LEU A 86 18.35 12.36 -6.64
N SER A 87 18.71 13.64 -6.52
CA SER A 87 20.07 14.06 -6.18
C SER A 87 20.45 13.62 -4.77
N LEU A 88 19.53 13.74 -3.80
CA LEU A 88 19.75 13.28 -2.43
C LEU A 88 19.94 11.76 -2.36
N VAL A 89 19.14 10.99 -3.12
CA VAL A 89 19.30 9.54 -3.23
C VAL A 89 20.66 9.18 -3.81
N ALA A 90 21.08 9.80 -4.91
CA ALA A 90 22.39 9.53 -5.50
C ALA A 90 23.54 9.81 -4.52
N LEU A 91 23.44 10.89 -3.74
CA LEU A 91 24.41 11.20 -2.69
C LEU A 91 24.39 10.17 -1.55
N TYR A 92 23.20 9.75 -1.12
CA TYR A 92 23.05 8.69 -0.10
C TYR A 92 23.70 7.38 -0.55
N GLU A 93 23.40 6.94 -1.78
CA GLU A 93 23.94 5.71 -2.34
C GLU A 93 25.48 5.78 -2.47
N SER A 94 26.01 6.92 -2.93
CA SER A 94 27.45 7.14 -3.05
C SER A 94 28.16 7.16 -1.70
N ARG A 95 27.57 7.78 -0.67
CA ARG A 95 28.20 7.90 0.66
C ARG A 95 28.13 6.63 1.49
N LEU A 96 27.02 5.90 1.41
CA LEU A 96 26.78 4.73 2.26
C LEU A 96 26.99 3.40 1.55
N GLY A 97 27.26 3.41 0.24
CA GLY A 97 27.44 2.19 -0.55
C GLY A 97 26.18 1.31 -0.61
N LYS A 98 25.00 1.88 -0.30
CA LYS A 98 23.75 1.15 -0.16
C LYS A 98 22.70 1.71 -1.12
N LYS A 99 22.11 0.82 -1.93
CA LYS A 99 21.01 1.20 -2.83
C LYS A 99 19.79 1.69 -2.08
N TYR A 100 19.18 2.75 -2.59
CA TYR A 100 17.94 3.31 -2.10
C TYR A 100 16.82 3.04 -3.11
N TYR A 101 15.88 2.19 -2.74
CA TYR A 101 14.75 1.86 -3.59
C TYR A 101 13.58 2.79 -3.30
N TRP A 102 12.64 2.93 -4.25
CA TRP A 102 11.46 3.77 -4.07
C TRP A 102 10.66 3.42 -2.80
N TYR A 103 10.67 2.14 -2.38
CA TYR A 103 9.96 1.69 -1.19
C TYR A 103 10.73 1.93 0.11
N SER A 104 12.01 2.31 0.03
CA SER A 104 12.85 2.53 1.21
C SER A 104 12.26 3.59 2.13
N ILE A 105 11.64 4.64 1.59
CA ILE A 105 10.95 5.70 2.36
C ILE A 105 9.83 5.18 3.28
N PHE A 106 9.26 4.02 2.96
CA PHE A 106 8.25 3.36 3.79
C PHE A 106 8.90 2.34 4.71
N THR A 107 9.80 1.50 4.18
CA THR A 107 10.40 0.41 4.97
C THR A 107 11.34 0.90 6.05
N GLU A 108 11.95 2.08 5.91
CA GLU A 108 12.78 2.71 6.95
C GLU A 108 11.96 3.28 8.10
N ARG A 109 10.63 3.43 7.93
CA ARG A 109 9.70 3.81 9.00
C ARG A 109 9.22 2.62 9.82
N ILE A 110 9.37 1.42 9.29
CA ILE A 110 9.08 0.20 10.04
C ILE A 110 10.20 0.02 11.06
N SER A 111 9.80 -0.15 12.32
CA SER A 111 10.69 -0.26 13.46
C SER A 111 10.20 -1.35 14.41
N GLU A 112 10.78 -1.44 15.60
CA GLU A 112 10.28 -2.32 16.66
C GLU A 112 8.86 -1.94 17.09
N THR A 113 8.51 -0.64 17.02
CA THR A 113 7.22 -0.12 17.45
C THR A 113 6.26 0.13 16.30
N VAL A 114 6.73 0.51 15.10
CA VAL A 114 5.88 0.79 13.93
C VAL A 114 5.84 -0.44 13.03
N LYS A 115 4.66 -1.00 12.81
CA LYS A 115 4.47 -2.25 12.03
C LYS A 115 3.57 -2.10 10.81
N LEU A 116 3.03 -0.91 10.56
CA LEU A 116 2.20 -0.63 9.39
C LEU A 116 2.46 0.77 8.89
N VAL A 117 2.76 0.91 7.60
CA VAL A 117 3.12 2.18 6.99
C VAL A 117 2.40 2.32 5.65
N GLY A 118 2.01 3.54 5.29
CA GLY A 118 1.61 3.84 3.91
C GLY A 118 1.65 5.32 3.58
N PRO A 119 1.10 5.73 2.44
CA PRO A 119 1.12 7.13 2.00
C PRO A 119 0.33 8.04 2.95
N VAL A 120 -0.86 7.60 3.35
CA VAL A 120 -1.88 8.43 4.02
C VAL A 120 -2.49 7.70 5.20
N ILE A 121 -2.59 8.38 6.33
CA ILE A 121 -3.43 7.99 7.47
C ILE A 121 -4.75 8.75 7.41
N SER A 122 -5.87 8.02 7.44
CA SER A 122 -7.23 8.55 7.58
C SER A 122 -7.77 8.24 8.98
N CYS A 123 -8.59 9.12 9.52
CA CYS A 123 -9.32 8.93 10.79
C CYS A 123 -10.83 9.09 10.61
N GLU A 124 -11.36 8.89 9.40
CA GLU A 124 -12.79 9.09 9.13
C GLU A 124 -13.70 8.18 9.96
N ILE A 125 -13.24 6.96 10.26
CA ILE A 125 -13.90 5.99 11.14
C ILE A 125 -13.01 5.70 12.36
N SER A 126 -11.78 5.28 12.10
CA SER A 126 -10.71 5.10 13.10
C SER A 126 -9.36 5.34 12.42
N PRO A 127 -8.26 5.57 13.16
CA PRO A 127 -6.94 5.69 12.54
C PRO A 127 -6.58 4.46 11.71
N HIS A 128 -6.36 4.63 10.42
CA HIS A 128 -5.96 3.56 9.50
C HIS A 128 -5.12 4.10 8.35
N ILE A 129 -4.30 3.22 7.75
CA ILE A 129 -3.60 3.51 6.51
C ILE A 129 -4.59 3.32 5.35
N GLN A 130 -4.65 4.27 4.42
CA GLN A 130 -5.49 4.14 3.24
C GLN A 130 -5.10 2.93 2.39
N GLY A 131 -6.09 2.16 1.96
CA GLY A 131 -5.92 0.82 1.37
C GLY A 131 -5.35 0.82 -0.05
N ASN A 132 -5.11 2.00 -0.63
CA ASN A 132 -4.47 2.10 -1.94
C ASN A 132 -3.02 1.58 -1.91
N MET A 133 -2.34 1.72 -0.77
CA MET A 133 -1.00 1.18 -0.57
C MET A 133 -0.65 1.02 0.91
N VAL A 134 -0.25 -0.19 1.30
CA VAL A 134 0.17 -0.51 2.67
C VAL A 134 1.44 -1.35 2.64
N ILE A 135 2.36 -1.05 3.56
CA ILE A 135 3.63 -1.72 3.75
C ILE A 135 3.74 -2.19 5.20
N THR A 136 4.21 -3.42 5.41
CA THR A 136 4.42 -4.01 6.74
C THR A 136 5.63 -4.93 6.73
N ASP A 137 6.19 -5.25 7.89
CA ASP A 137 7.15 -6.34 8.04
C ASP A 137 6.43 -7.67 8.33
N PHE A 138 7.21 -8.74 8.50
CA PHE A 138 6.65 -10.04 8.84
C PHE A 138 5.87 -10.04 10.16
N THR A 139 6.27 -9.23 11.15
CA THR A 139 5.58 -9.12 12.44
C THR A 139 4.20 -8.49 12.27
N GLY A 140 4.11 -7.32 11.64
CA GLY A 140 2.82 -6.67 11.37
C GLY A 140 1.93 -7.48 10.44
N PHE A 141 2.52 -8.14 9.43
CA PHE A 141 1.81 -9.05 8.55
C PHE A 141 1.23 -10.26 9.30
N SER A 142 1.98 -10.85 10.22
CA SER A 142 1.51 -11.94 11.08
C SER A 142 0.33 -11.47 11.94
N VAL A 143 0.43 -10.31 12.59
CA VAL A 143 -0.70 -9.72 13.34
C VAL A 143 -1.95 -9.59 12.47
N ALA A 144 -1.80 -9.14 11.22
CA ALA A 144 -2.91 -9.02 10.27
C ALA A 144 -3.52 -10.39 9.89
N MET A 145 -2.70 -11.43 9.74
CA MET A 145 -3.10 -12.80 9.41
C MET A 145 -3.83 -13.54 10.54
N LYS A 146 -3.71 -13.07 11.79
CA LYS A 146 -4.35 -13.70 12.94
C LYS A 146 -5.88 -13.76 12.73
N PRO A 147 -6.50 -14.95 12.80
CA PRO A 147 -7.96 -15.07 12.77
C PRO A 147 -8.59 -14.30 13.94
N LYS A 148 -9.62 -13.51 13.67
CA LYS A 148 -10.36 -12.76 14.71
C LYS A 148 -11.81 -12.58 14.30
N GLY A 149 -12.74 -13.10 15.11
CA GLY A 149 -14.17 -13.01 14.85
C GLY A 149 -14.60 -13.74 13.57
N LYS A 150 -15.69 -13.27 12.95
CA LYS A 150 -16.25 -13.84 11.72
C LYS A 150 -15.51 -13.41 10.44
N HIS A 151 -14.72 -12.32 10.50
CA HIS A 151 -14.07 -11.73 9.33
C HIS A 151 -12.59 -11.43 9.61
N GLY A 152 -11.70 -12.13 8.90
CA GLY A 152 -10.27 -11.89 8.76
C GLY A 152 -9.96 -10.68 7.87
N VAL A 153 -8.80 -10.03 8.08
CA VAL A 153 -8.28 -8.99 7.17
C VAL A 153 -8.18 -9.51 5.75
N PHE A 154 -7.67 -10.74 5.62
CA PHE A 154 -7.44 -11.41 4.35
C PHE A 154 -8.55 -12.41 3.98
N ASP A 155 -9.73 -12.34 4.61
CA ASP A 155 -10.86 -13.15 4.18
C ASP A 155 -11.48 -12.58 2.90
N CYS A 156 -12.30 -13.37 2.21
CA CYS A 156 -12.97 -12.91 1.00
C CYS A 156 -14.06 -11.89 1.34
N HIS A 157 -13.77 -10.61 1.08
CA HIS A 157 -14.75 -9.52 1.19
C HIS A 157 -15.48 -9.36 -0.13
N THR A 158 -16.81 -9.52 -0.11
CA THR A 158 -17.64 -9.53 -1.33
C THR A 158 -18.26 -8.17 -1.64
N THR A 159 -18.23 -7.26 -0.67
CA THR A 159 -18.67 -5.88 -0.83
C THR A 159 -17.54 -4.89 -0.58
N LEU A 160 -17.65 -3.70 -1.16
CA LEU A 160 -16.71 -2.60 -0.89
C LEU A 160 -16.69 -2.23 0.61
N THR A 161 -17.85 -2.22 1.25
CA THR A 161 -17.98 -1.92 2.68
C THR A 161 -17.22 -2.92 3.55
N GLU A 162 -17.35 -4.22 3.28
CA GLU A 162 -16.58 -5.25 3.99
C GLU A 162 -15.07 -5.09 3.77
N ALA A 163 -14.65 -4.82 2.52
CA ALA A 163 -13.25 -4.62 2.19
C ALA A 163 -12.64 -3.42 2.94
N VAL A 164 -13.40 -2.34 3.09
CA VAL A 164 -12.99 -1.16 3.87
C VAL A 164 -12.97 -1.46 5.37
N LEU A 165 -14.06 -1.98 5.94
CA LEU A 165 -14.18 -2.18 7.38
C LEU A 165 -13.26 -3.29 7.91
N TYR A 166 -13.25 -4.44 7.25
CA TYR A 166 -12.52 -5.63 7.72
C TYR A 166 -11.13 -5.75 7.12
N GLY A 167 -10.92 -5.26 5.90
CA GLY A 167 -9.60 -5.22 5.26
C GLY A 167 -8.80 -3.98 5.67
N GLU A 168 -9.14 -2.82 5.09
CA GLU A 168 -8.38 -1.56 5.21
C GLU A 168 -8.31 -1.02 6.64
N ILE A 169 -9.45 -0.89 7.31
CA ILE A 169 -9.49 -0.47 8.72
C ILE A 169 -9.02 -1.62 9.60
N GLY A 170 -9.47 -2.84 9.32
CA GLY A 170 -9.16 -4.02 10.11
C GLY A 170 -7.66 -4.30 10.27
N ILE A 171 -6.83 -4.08 9.23
CA ILE A 171 -5.38 -4.27 9.34
C ILE A 171 -4.76 -3.28 10.32
N ALA A 172 -5.13 -2.00 10.25
CA ALA A 172 -4.63 -0.99 11.17
C ALA A 172 -5.13 -1.21 12.59
N THR A 173 -6.41 -1.55 12.77
CA THR A 173 -6.99 -1.89 14.08
C THR A 173 -6.23 -3.03 14.74
N ARG A 174 -5.94 -4.12 14.03
CA ARG A 174 -5.20 -5.26 14.58
C ARG A 174 -3.78 -4.90 15.00
N VAL A 175 -3.09 -4.10 14.19
CA VAL A 175 -1.74 -3.62 14.50
C VAL A 175 -1.74 -2.76 15.77
N LEU A 176 -2.69 -1.83 15.89
CA LEU A 176 -2.84 -0.97 17.07
C LEU A 176 -3.23 -1.77 18.33
N GLU A 177 -4.17 -2.71 18.21
CA GLU A 177 -4.59 -3.59 19.31
C GLU A 177 -3.47 -4.52 19.80
N ALA A 178 -2.53 -4.89 18.91
CA ALA A 178 -1.35 -5.66 19.27
C ALA A 178 -0.26 -4.83 19.98
N GLY A 179 -0.52 -3.55 20.23
CA GLY A 179 0.41 -2.63 20.91
C GLY A 179 1.43 -1.97 19.99
N TYR A 180 1.32 -2.16 18.67
CA TYR A 180 2.18 -1.51 17.69
C TYR A 180 1.58 -0.20 17.18
N MET A 181 2.37 0.57 16.46
CA MET A 181 2.03 1.85 15.86
C MET A 181 1.88 1.74 14.34
N ILE A 182 1.18 2.72 13.78
CA ILE A 182 1.09 2.97 12.34
C ILE A 182 1.78 4.30 12.01
N ASP A 183 2.37 4.43 10.82
CA ASP A 183 3.00 5.67 10.36
C ASP A 183 2.66 5.97 8.89
N SER A 184 2.87 7.21 8.45
CA SER A 184 2.69 7.57 7.04
C SER A 184 3.71 8.59 6.56
N LEU A 185 3.64 8.91 5.26
CA LEU A 185 4.46 9.99 4.71
C LEU A 185 3.92 11.38 5.07
N MET A 186 2.63 11.49 5.43
CA MET A 186 2.01 12.75 5.83
C MET A 186 2.76 13.39 6.98
N THR A 187 3.28 14.59 6.77
CA THR A 187 4.12 15.33 7.73
C THR A 187 3.45 15.42 9.10
N LYS A 188 2.16 15.74 9.12
CA LYS A 188 1.38 15.92 10.35
C LYS A 188 1.15 14.65 11.16
N HIS A 189 1.28 13.46 10.56
CA HIS A 189 1.03 12.19 11.24
C HIS A 189 2.30 11.42 11.56
N GLN A 190 3.47 11.95 11.20
CA GLN A 190 4.73 11.28 11.49
C GLN A 190 4.93 11.16 13.00
N LYS A 191 5.29 9.95 13.45
CA LYS A 191 5.61 9.64 14.86
C LYS A 191 4.49 9.91 15.87
N LEU A 192 3.22 9.99 15.43
CA LEU A 192 2.08 10.10 16.33
C LEU A 192 1.68 8.74 16.91
N ASN A 193 1.39 8.71 18.21
CA ASN A 193 0.85 7.52 18.86
C ASN A 193 -0.68 7.45 18.73
N PHE A 194 -1.17 6.71 17.73
CA PHE A 194 -2.61 6.53 17.51
C PHE A 194 -3.33 5.62 18.52
N SER A 195 -2.58 4.94 19.41
CA SER A 195 -3.18 4.26 20.56
C SER A 195 -3.74 5.25 21.57
N ALA A 196 -3.18 6.47 21.65
CA ALA A 196 -3.67 7.54 22.50
C ALA A 196 -4.95 8.17 21.93
N THR A 197 -6.00 8.30 22.76
CA THR A 197 -7.35 8.70 22.33
C THR A 197 -7.40 10.09 21.68
N GLN A 198 -6.58 11.02 22.15
CA GLN A 198 -6.47 12.37 21.59
C GLN A 198 -6.02 12.39 20.13
N ASN A 199 -5.24 11.38 19.70
CA ASN A 199 -4.74 11.30 18.33
C ASN A 199 -5.71 10.60 17.38
N ARG A 200 -6.81 10.02 17.89
CA ARG A 200 -7.77 9.27 17.07
C ARG A 200 -8.74 10.14 16.29
N ASN A 201 -8.89 11.41 16.68
CA ASN A 201 -9.72 12.40 15.97
C ASN A 201 -8.90 13.22 14.96
N CYS A 202 -8.00 12.58 14.20
CA CYS A 202 -7.17 13.28 13.22
C CYS A 202 -8.00 13.79 12.02
N ASN A 203 -7.54 14.87 11.38
CA ASN A 203 -8.19 15.53 10.23
C ASN A 203 -9.69 15.82 10.43
N PHE A 204 -10.14 16.11 11.66
CA PHE A 204 -11.56 16.31 11.96
C PHE A 204 -12.47 15.15 11.50
N LYS A 205 -11.95 13.91 11.51
CA LYS A 205 -12.63 12.71 10.97
C LYS A 205 -13.00 12.84 9.48
N SER A 206 -12.27 13.66 8.73
CA SER A 206 -12.36 13.73 7.28
C SER A 206 -11.39 12.75 6.63
N ASN A 207 -11.75 12.29 5.44
CA ASN A 207 -10.85 11.55 4.56
C ASN A 207 -9.83 12.52 3.93
N PRO A 208 -8.51 12.36 4.18
CA PRO A 208 -7.49 13.27 3.66
C PRO A 208 -7.34 13.28 2.13
N LEU A 209 -7.88 12.26 1.44
CA LEU A 209 -7.85 12.18 -0.02
C LEU A 209 -8.92 13.06 -0.69
N LEU A 210 -9.88 13.60 0.09
CA LEU A 210 -10.86 14.56 -0.41
C LEU A 210 -10.26 15.97 -0.53
N ASN A 211 -10.87 16.80 -1.38
CA ASN A 211 -10.47 18.19 -1.49
C ASN A 211 -10.56 18.91 -0.14
N LYS A 212 -9.48 19.57 0.29
CA LYS A 212 -9.39 20.24 1.60
C LYS A 212 -9.59 19.29 2.80
N GLY A 213 -9.45 17.98 2.58
CA GLY A 213 -9.75 16.93 3.56
C GLY A 213 -8.71 16.77 4.66
N ALA A 214 -7.56 17.46 4.58
CA ALA A 214 -6.52 17.46 5.61
C ALA A 214 -6.32 18.90 6.10
N ASP A 215 -6.88 19.26 7.27
CA ASP A 215 -6.77 20.61 7.87
C ASP A 215 -7.10 21.77 6.91
N GLY A 216 -8.08 21.57 6.01
CA GLY A 216 -8.47 22.57 5.02
C GLY A 216 -7.55 22.64 3.79
N ILE A 217 -6.52 21.81 3.71
CA ILE A 217 -5.65 21.65 2.53
C ILE A 217 -5.86 20.30 1.84
N SER A 218 -5.44 20.24 0.59
CA SER A 218 -5.39 18.99 -0.19
C SER A 218 -3.96 18.49 -0.22
N LEU A 219 -3.79 17.17 -0.09
CA LEU A 219 -2.46 16.56 -0.05
C LEU A 219 -1.71 16.79 -1.36
N ASP A 220 -0.39 16.96 -1.26
CA ASP A 220 0.46 17.10 -2.43
C ASP A 220 1.06 15.74 -2.83
N PRO A 221 1.06 15.37 -4.13
CA PRO A 221 1.68 14.13 -4.58
C PRO A 221 3.15 13.97 -4.15
N TYR A 222 3.91 15.06 -4.02
CA TYR A 222 5.30 15.01 -3.55
C TYR A 222 5.44 14.76 -2.04
N GLU A 223 4.40 15.01 -1.24
CA GLU A 223 4.40 14.66 0.19
C GLU A 223 4.18 13.16 0.38
N ILE A 224 3.17 12.61 -0.30
CA ILE A 224 2.70 11.24 -0.03
C ILE A 224 3.23 10.20 -1.00
N ALA A 225 3.97 10.60 -2.04
CA ALA A 225 4.62 9.80 -3.09
C ALA A 225 3.71 8.90 -3.93
N PHE A 226 2.65 8.33 -3.37
CA PHE A 226 1.70 7.47 -4.04
C PHE A 226 0.28 7.97 -3.77
N ILE A 227 -0.47 8.18 -4.84
CA ILE A 227 -1.82 8.70 -4.76
C ILE A 227 -2.83 7.64 -5.24
N LYS A 228 -4.04 7.67 -4.68
CA LYS A 228 -5.18 6.92 -5.21
C LYS A 228 -5.75 7.71 -6.40
N PHE A 229 -5.83 7.05 -7.55
CA PHE A 229 -6.29 7.65 -8.79
C PHE A 229 -7.58 6.97 -9.23
N ASN A 230 -8.73 7.66 -9.12
CA ASN A 230 -9.99 7.16 -9.66
C ASN A 230 -10.64 8.22 -10.56
N TYR A 231 -10.45 8.07 -11.89
CA TYR A 231 -10.95 8.97 -12.93
C TYR A 231 -12.47 9.26 -12.91
N LYS A 232 -13.26 8.57 -12.06
CA LYS A 232 -14.72 8.62 -12.03
C LYS A 232 -15.33 9.33 -10.82
N ARG A 233 -14.54 9.84 -9.87
CA ARG A 233 -15.09 10.51 -8.69
C ARG A 233 -15.04 12.03 -8.87
N PRO A 234 -16.18 12.72 -9.01
CA PRO A 234 -16.22 14.18 -9.21
C PRO A 234 -15.64 15.00 -8.05
N ASN A 235 -15.36 14.37 -6.90
CA ASN A 235 -14.77 14.99 -5.71
C ASN A 235 -13.40 14.40 -5.32
N ASP A 236 -12.77 13.58 -6.18
CA ASP A 236 -11.34 13.29 -6.00
C ASP A 236 -10.64 14.66 -6.10
N GLY A 237 -10.03 15.12 -5.00
CA GLY A 237 -9.63 16.52 -4.85
C GLY A 237 -8.58 16.98 -5.87
N ILE A 238 -7.98 18.16 -5.68
CA ILE A 238 -6.93 18.66 -6.58
C ILE A 238 -5.68 17.75 -6.69
N THR A 239 -5.54 16.75 -5.82
CA THR A 239 -4.37 15.88 -5.72
C THR A 239 -4.15 14.99 -6.97
N PRO A 240 -5.14 14.25 -7.51
CA PRO A 240 -4.94 13.51 -8.76
C PRO A 240 -4.72 14.39 -9.99
N ASP A 241 -5.30 15.60 -10.01
CA ASP A 241 -5.04 16.58 -11.08
C ASP A 241 -3.59 17.03 -11.07
N ARG A 242 -3.06 17.42 -9.90
CA ARG A 242 -1.63 17.75 -9.72
C ARG A 242 -0.73 16.61 -10.15
N ALA A 243 -1.04 15.39 -9.73
CA ALA A 243 -0.27 14.21 -10.10
C ALA A 243 -0.27 13.95 -11.62
N SER A 244 -1.38 14.20 -12.30
CA SER A 244 -1.48 14.11 -13.76
C SER A 244 -0.57 15.13 -14.45
N VAL A 245 -0.54 16.36 -13.93
CA VAL A 245 0.37 17.42 -14.40
C VAL A 245 1.83 17.02 -14.17
N TYR A 246 2.18 16.52 -12.98
CA TYR A 246 3.55 16.08 -12.69
C TYR A 246 3.98 14.91 -13.59
N GLN A 247 3.08 13.96 -13.84
CA GLN A 247 3.35 12.86 -14.76
C GLN A 247 3.57 13.35 -16.20
N LYS A 248 2.82 14.37 -16.65
CA LYS A 248 3.02 15.01 -17.95
C LYS A 248 4.42 15.61 -18.04
N TRP A 249 4.83 16.42 -17.05
CA TRP A 249 6.16 17.03 -17.03
C TRP A 249 7.30 16.00 -17.05
N VAL A 250 7.17 14.90 -16.30
CA VAL A 250 8.18 13.81 -16.32
C VAL A 250 8.28 13.16 -17.71
N LYS A 251 7.16 12.97 -18.42
CA LYS A 251 7.18 12.44 -19.79
C LYS A 251 7.82 13.42 -20.77
N GLU A 252 7.51 14.71 -20.66
CA GLU A 252 8.10 15.77 -21.48
C GLU A 252 9.62 15.86 -21.26
N LEU A 253 10.09 15.78 -20.02
CA LEU A 253 11.52 15.73 -19.71
C LEU A 253 12.24 14.56 -20.39
N LYS A 254 11.66 13.35 -20.38
CA LYS A 254 12.23 12.18 -21.06
C LYS A 254 12.33 12.36 -22.57
N ASN A 255 11.39 13.08 -23.17
CA ASN A 255 11.42 13.41 -24.59
C ASN A 255 12.42 14.52 -24.91
N ASN A 256 12.66 15.44 -23.96
CA ASN A 256 13.61 16.54 -24.11
C ASN A 256 15.07 16.14 -23.87
N THR A 257 15.34 15.09 -23.09
CA THR A 257 16.70 14.55 -22.87
C THR A 257 17.40 14.00 -24.12
N ALA A 258 16.74 13.98 -25.28
CA ALA A 258 17.37 13.72 -26.57
C ALA A 258 18.05 14.96 -27.20
N LYS A 259 18.08 16.11 -26.51
CA LYS A 259 18.54 17.40 -27.04
C LYS A 259 19.70 18.07 -26.28
N TYR A 260 20.28 17.40 -25.27
CA TYR A 260 21.46 17.87 -24.55
C TYR A 260 22.51 16.78 -24.45
#